data_AF-A0A917B9K6-F1
#
_entry.id   AF-A0A917B9K6-F1
#
_cell.length_a   1.000
_cell.length_b   1.000
_cell.length_c   1.000
_cell.angle_alpha   90.00
_cell.angle_beta   90.00
_cell.angle_gamma   90.00
#
_symmetry.space_group_name_H-M   'P 1'
#
loop_
_entity.id
_entity.type
_entity.pdbx_description
1 polymer ?
#
loop_
_entity_poly.entity_id
_entity_poly.type
_entity_poly.pdbx_seq_one_letter_code
_entity_poly.pdbx_strand_id
1 'polypeptide(L)'
;MTSYSDMEQYRGNFSNAYREGTKYFSIEGISTEEAIAVQEEDGRFIKAHREGEYTYGENEYWDEDSVFASLMITVLGLLLVIFVIGYFVKKRN
;
A
#
# COMPACT_ATOMS: atom_id res chain seq x y z
N MET A 1 -12.14 8.06 37.90
CA MET A 1 -13.21 8.43 36.96
C MET A 1 -12.70 8.06 35.58
N THR A 2 -13.23 7.04 34.92
CA THR A 2 -12.91 6.75 33.52
C THR A 2 -14.07 7.27 32.69
N SER A 3 -13.84 8.37 31.97
CA SER A 3 -14.83 8.98 31.09
C SER A 3 -14.70 8.32 29.72
N TYR A 4 -15.61 7.42 29.38
CA TYR A 4 -15.65 6.80 28.05
C TYR A 4 -16.60 7.60 27.16
N SER A 5 -16.04 8.24 26.14
CA SER A 5 -16.82 8.79 25.03
C SER A 5 -16.96 7.67 24.01
N ASP A 6 -18.18 7.16 23.82
CA ASP A 6 -18.47 6.24 22.74
C ASP A 6 -18.19 6.96 21.41
N MET A 7 -17.21 6.46 20.65
CA MET A 7 -16.80 7.06 19.39
C MET A 7 -17.67 6.52 18.26
N GLU A 8 -18.17 7.40 17.41
CA GLU A 8 -18.89 7.04 16.20
C GLU A 8 -17.93 6.33 15.22
N GLN A 9 -18.22 5.06 14.91
CA GLN A 9 -17.35 4.24 14.08
C GLN A 9 -17.50 4.64 12.61
N TYR A 10 -16.59 5.49 12.13
CA TYR A 10 -16.47 5.76 10.70
C TYR A 10 -15.90 4.52 9.99
N ARG A 11 -16.41 4.21 8.80
CA ARG A 11 -16.01 3.06 7.96
C ARG A 11 -14.59 3.18 7.37
N GLY A 12 -13.69 3.92 8.01
CA GLY A 12 -12.29 4.09 7.65
C GLY A 12 -11.41 3.19 8.51
N ASN A 13 -10.80 2.19 7.88
CA ASN A 13 -10.25 0.99 8.49
C ASN A 13 -9.19 1.23 9.58
N PHE A 14 -9.57 1.07 10.85
CA PHE A 14 -8.70 0.32 11.76
C PHE A 14 -8.65 -1.10 11.19
N SER A 15 -7.45 -1.54 10.83
CA SER A 15 -7.14 -2.80 10.12
C SER A 15 -8.17 -3.91 10.35
N ASN A 16 -8.52 -4.65 9.29
CA ASN A 16 -9.40 -5.84 9.31
C ASN A 16 -8.95 -6.98 10.26
N ALA A 17 -7.96 -6.72 11.12
CA ALA A 17 -7.47 -7.60 12.16
C ALA A 17 -8.48 -7.83 13.32
N TYR A 18 -9.43 -6.92 13.53
CA TYR A 18 -10.37 -7.00 14.66
C TYR A 18 -11.75 -7.49 14.23
N ARG A 19 -12.36 -8.32 15.08
CA ARG A 19 -13.67 -8.94 14.80
C ARG A 19 -14.78 -7.90 14.83
N GLU A 20 -15.84 -8.16 14.08
CA GLU A 20 -17.07 -7.39 14.18
C GLU A 20 -17.59 -7.39 15.63
N GLY A 21 -17.88 -6.18 16.17
CA GLY A 21 -18.25 -5.98 17.56
C GLY A 21 -17.12 -5.56 18.50
N THR A 22 -15.87 -5.46 18.03
CA THR A 22 -14.78 -4.88 18.82
C THR A 22 -15.07 -3.41 19.15
N LYS A 23 -14.96 -3.05 20.44
CA LYS A 23 -15.17 -1.68 20.92
C LYS A 23 -13.91 -0.85 20.72
N TYR A 24 -14.10 0.36 20.20
CA TYR A 24 -13.04 1.34 19.97
C TYR A 24 -13.26 2.55 20.87
N PHE A 25 -12.16 3.09 21.39
CA PHE A 25 -12.17 4.18 22.34
C PHE A 25 -11.16 5.25 21.93
N SER A 26 -11.52 6.52 22.11
CA SER A 26 -10.59 7.64 21.99
C SER A 26 -9.54 7.60 23.10
N ILE A 27 -8.30 7.96 22.78
CA ILE A 27 -7.25 8.14 23.78
C ILE A 27 -7.19 9.63 24.13
N GLU A 28 -7.26 9.96 25.42
CA GLU A 28 -7.19 11.36 25.88
C GLU A 28 -5.87 12.01 25.42
N GLY A 29 -5.99 13.18 24.78
CA GLY A 29 -4.84 13.93 24.25
C GLY A 29 -4.27 13.42 22.92
N ILE A 30 -4.87 12.39 22.29
CA ILE A 30 -4.45 11.86 20.99
C ILE A 30 -5.63 11.91 20.01
N SER A 31 -5.39 12.42 18.80
CA SER A 31 -6.39 12.41 17.74
C SER A 31 -6.75 10.98 17.36
N THR A 32 -8.03 10.72 17.12
CA THR A 32 -8.50 9.42 16.62
C THR A 32 -8.05 9.15 15.18
N GLU A 33 -7.55 10.17 14.48
CA GLU A 33 -6.84 10.02 13.22
C GLU A 33 -5.40 9.52 13.38
N GLU A 34 -4.82 9.64 14.58
CA GLU A 34 -3.46 9.17 14.89
C GLU A 34 -3.50 7.78 15.54
N ALA A 35 -4.36 7.60 16.55
CA ALA A 35 -4.49 6.33 17.25
C ALA A 35 -5.82 6.19 18.00
N ILE A 36 -6.21 4.94 18.25
CA ILE A 36 -7.32 4.56 19.13
C ILE A 36 -6.88 3.52 20.15
N ALA A 37 -7.69 3.35 21.20
CA ALA A 37 -7.61 2.19 22.08
C ALA A 37 -8.62 1.12 21.65
N VAL A 38 -8.16 -0.12 21.55
CA VAL A 38 -8.95 -1.30 21.23
C VAL A 38 -9.05 -2.17 22.47
N GLN A 39 -10.27 -2.56 22.85
CA GLN A 39 -10.48 -3.47 23.98
C GLN A 39 -10.40 -4.94 23.52
N GLU A 40 -9.49 -5.70 24.13
CA GLU A 40 -9.39 -7.16 23.95
C GLU A 40 -10.44 -7.90 24.80
N GLU A 41 -10.66 -9.18 24.50
CA GLU A 41 -11.64 -10.05 25.17
C GLU A 41 -11.40 -10.16 26.69
N ASP A 42 -10.16 -9.98 27.15
CA ASP A 42 -9.76 -10.01 28.56
C ASP A 42 -9.89 -8.65 29.27
N GLY A 43 -10.41 -7.63 28.58
CA GLY A 43 -10.61 -6.29 29.11
C GLY A 43 -9.37 -5.39 29.09
N ARG A 44 -8.23 -5.85 28.57
CA ARG A 44 -7.07 -4.98 28.32
C ARG A 44 -7.33 -4.06 27.14
N PHE A 45 -6.67 -2.90 27.17
CA PHE A 45 -6.71 -1.92 26.09
C PHE A 45 -5.37 -1.88 25.38
N ILE A 46 -5.38 -2.02 24.06
CA ILE A 46 -4.19 -1.91 23.21
C ILE A 46 -4.30 -0.63 22.39
N LYS A 47 -3.20 0.14 22.31
CA LYS A 47 -3.12 1.30 21.42
C LYS A 47 -2.90 0.81 19.98
N ALA A 48 -3.84 1.11 19.10
CA ALA A 48 -3.71 0.89 17.66
C ALA A 48 -3.39 2.22 16.98
N HIS A 49 -2.24 2.28 16.30
CA HIS A 49 -1.87 3.42 15.46
C HIS A 49 -2.57 3.31 14.10
N ARG A 50 -3.09 4.42 13.58
CA ARG A 50 -3.67 4.49 12.24
C ARG A 50 -2.53 4.72 11.24
N GLU A 51 -2.23 3.73 10.41
CA GLU A 51 -1.14 3.81 9.42
C GLU A 51 -1.52 4.58 8.13
N GLY A 52 -2.67 5.27 8.11
CA GLY A 52 -3.16 6.03 6.95
C GLY A 52 -4.48 5.50 6.40
N GLU A 53 -4.96 6.09 5.31
CA GLU A 53 -6.12 5.57 4.56
C GLU A 53 -5.74 4.30 3.79
N TYR A 54 -6.65 3.32 3.79
CA TYR A 54 -6.47 2.06 3.07
C TYR A 54 -6.63 2.32 1.56
N THR A 55 -5.53 2.58 0.85
CA THR A 55 -5.51 2.76 -0.61
C THR A 55 -5.40 1.42 -1.34
N TYR A 56 -6.29 0.47 -1.03
CA TYR A 56 -6.39 -0.73 -1.86
C TYR A 56 -7.16 -0.42 -3.13
N GLY A 57 -6.43 -0.18 -4.22
CA GLY A 57 -6.98 0.08 -5.55
C GLY A 57 -6.56 1.41 -6.17
N GLU A 58 -5.94 2.30 -5.42
CA GLU A 58 -5.41 3.57 -5.93
C GLU A 58 -3.92 3.61 -5.69
N ASN A 59 -3.17 2.92 -6.55
CA ASN A 59 -1.78 3.19 -6.92
C ASN A 59 -1.34 2.13 -7.93
N GLU A 60 -1.97 2.11 -9.11
CA GLU A 60 -1.25 1.69 -10.31
C GLU A 60 -0.28 2.82 -10.64
N TYR A 61 0.75 2.98 -9.80
CA TYR A 61 1.81 3.96 -10.00
C TYR A 61 2.56 3.51 -11.24
N TRP A 62 2.40 4.27 -12.32
CA TRP A 62 3.29 4.18 -13.47
C TRP A 62 4.66 4.63 -13.00
N ASP A 63 5.49 3.67 -12.61
CA ASP A 63 6.86 3.93 -12.23
C ASP A 63 7.59 4.43 -13.48
N GLU A 64 7.94 5.72 -13.52
CA GLU A 64 8.63 6.33 -14.66
C GLU A 64 9.90 5.55 -14.99
N ASP A 65 10.59 4.99 -13.98
CA ASP A 65 11.78 4.16 -14.17
C ASP A 65 11.47 2.87 -14.94
N SER A 66 10.29 2.27 -14.73
CA SER A 66 9.85 1.08 -15.46
C SER A 66 9.55 1.38 -16.94
N VAL A 67 9.02 2.57 -17.24
CA VAL A 67 8.76 3.02 -18.61
C VAL A 67 10.08 3.25 -19.35
N PHE A 68 11.05 3.93 -18.73
CA PHE A 68 12.38 4.11 -19.32
C PHE A 68 13.11 2.79 -19.53
N ALA A 69 13.06 1.87 -18.56
CA ALA A 69 13.64 0.54 -18.70
C ALA A 69 13.02 -0.24 -19.87
N SER A 70 11.70 -0.18 -20.03
CA SER A 70 10.99 -0.85 -21.13
C SER A 70 11.39 -0.31 -22.52
N LEU A 71 11.57 1.01 -22.64
CA LEU A 71 12.04 1.66 -23.87
C LEU A 71 13.48 1.28 -24.20
N MET A 72 14.35 1.16 -23.19
CA MET A 72 15.74 0.75 -23.40
C MET A 72 15.85 -0.70 -23.85
N ILE A 73 15.06 -1.61 -23.26
CA ILE A 73 15.03 -3.02 -23.68
C ILE A 73 14.55 -3.17 -25.12
N THR A 74 13.51 -2.43 -25.51
CA THR A 74 12.98 -2.47 -26.89
C THR A 74 13.99 -1.94 -27.90
N VAL A 75 14.65 -0.81 -27.62
CA VAL A 75 15.69 -0.26 -28.50
C VAL A 75 16.88 -1.22 -28.65
N LEU A 76 17.37 -1.80 -27.54
CA LEU A 76 18.45 -2.77 -27.57
C LEU A 76 18.07 -4.03 -28.36
N GLY A 77 16.84 -4.52 -28.20
CA GLY A 77 16.31 -5.66 -28.96
C GLY A 77 16.30 -5.40 -30.47
N LEU A 78 15.83 -4.24 -30.91
CA LEU A 78 15.82 -3.86 -32.33
C LEU A 78 17.24 -3.76 -32.91
N LEU A 79 18.18 -3.17 -32.18
CA LEU A 79 19.58 -3.08 -32.59
C LEU A 79 20.21 -4.46 -32.75
N LEU A 80 19.93 -5.39 -31.84
CA LEU A 80 20.42 -6.76 -31.90
C LEU A 80 19.87 -7.50 -33.14
N VAL A 81 18.58 -7.35 -33.45
CA VAL A 81 17.97 -7.95 -34.64
C VAL A 81 18.64 -7.44 -35.92
N ILE A 82 18.84 -6.13 -36.04
CA ILE A 82 19.54 -5.52 -37.20
C ILE A 82 20.96 -6.06 -37.31
N PHE A 83 21.68 -6.15 -36.19
CA PHE A 83 23.04 -6.69 -36.15
C PHE A 83 23.10 -8.15 -36.63
N VAL A 84 22.19 -9.00 -36.16
CA VAL A 84 22.12 -10.41 -36.56
C VAL A 84 21.81 -10.52 -38.06
N ILE A 85 20.83 -9.77 -38.57
CA ILE A 85 20.53 -9.75 -40.00
C ILE A 85 21.75 -9.32 -40.81
N GLY A 86 22.42 -8.23 -40.41
CA GLY A 86 23.63 -7.74 -41.06
C GLY A 86 24.77 -8.76 -41.06
N TYR A 87 24.96 -9.48 -39.96
CA TYR A 87 25.95 -10.55 -39.85
C TYR A 87 25.65 -11.70 -40.83
N PHE A 88 24.40 -12.15 -40.91
CA PHE A 88 24.00 -13.23 -41.83
C PHE A 88 24.10 -12.82 -43.30
N VAL A 89 23.72 -11.57 -43.64
CA VAL A 89 23.88 -11.03 -45.00
C VAL A 89 25.36 -10.96 -45.38
N LYS A 90 26.22 -10.43 -44.50
CA LYS A 90 27.67 -10.37 -44.74
C LYS A 90 28.30 -11.75 -44.86
N LYS A 91 27.85 -12.74 -44.08
CA LYS A 91 28.36 -14.12 -44.14
C LYS A 91 27.96 -14.84 -45.44
N ARG A 92 26.87 -14.41 -46.08
CA ARG A 92 26.36 -15.02 -47.33
C ARG A 92 27.03 -14.46 -48.59
N ASN A 93 27.59 -13.25 -48.51
CA ASN A 93 28.41 -12.65 -49.57
C ASN A 93 29.88 -13.07 -49.44
#